data_AF-A0A7W7MLH4-F1
#
_entry.id   AF-A0A7W7MLH4-F1
#
_cell.length_a   1.000
_cell.length_b   1.000
_cell.length_c   1.000
_cell.angle_alpha   90.00
_cell.angle_beta   90.00
_cell.angle_gamma   90.00
#
_symmetry.space_group_name_H-M   'P 1'
#
loop_
_entity.id
_entity.type
_entity.pdbx_description
1 polymer ?
#
loop_
_entity_poly.entity_id
_entity_poly.type
_entity_poly.pdbx_seq_one_letter_code
_entity_poly.pdbx_strand_id
1 'polypeptide(L)'
;MRTALAAALGVVLTAGVATIPASAAPPAVPVLARQTLPANDGWAAATTGTTGGSAADDAHVFVVRNRAELAAALAAGTDPTPRIVLVKGTINTNVDDAGNPLTCADYADPAYSLDAYLAAYDPAVWGRASKPSGPLEEARVRSARTQAARMQLKVGANTTIYGLPNARLVGTNLLISNVDNVIVRNLRMEDAADCFPAWDPTDGSAGNWNSAYDLITLTGATHVWADHNTLSDGNNVDANQPLYYGRPYQVHDGALDVIRASDLVTISWNVFQEHDKTMLIGSTNTVGADVGKLRVTIHHNRFANVGQRVPRVRFGQVDVFNNYYYMTDEDTYSYSWGVGVQSAIYAENNFLLRSADLALDDFVYDWGGTAITEIGTLTRVGTGPVGEVNLLGEYNATHDPDLGTDAGWTPALRAGPVTPTVAVPVLVNVWAGAGRI
;
A
#
# COMPACT_ATOMS: atom_id res chain seq x y z
N MET A 1 12.51 -60.13 -79.10
CA MET A 1 13.77 -59.97 -78.33
C MET A 1 13.65 -58.70 -77.48
N ARG A 2 13.38 -58.83 -76.18
CA ARG A 2 13.73 -57.92 -75.07
C ARG A 2 12.83 -58.19 -73.86
N THR A 3 13.53 -58.48 -72.76
CA THR A 3 13.14 -58.70 -71.37
C THR A 3 12.53 -57.48 -70.69
N ALA A 4 11.61 -57.68 -69.74
CA ALA A 4 11.28 -56.75 -68.65
C ALA A 4 10.74 -57.59 -67.46
N LEU A 5 11.59 -57.98 -66.50
CA LEU A 5 11.96 -57.32 -65.24
C LEU A 5 10.79 -57.18 -64.24
N ALA A 6 10.84 -58.01 -63.20
CA ALA A 6 9.97 -58.00 -62.03
C ALA A 6 10.34 -56.86 -61.07
N ALA A 7 9.33 -56.25 -60.45
CA ALA A 7 9.50 -55.35 -59.31
C ALA A 7 8.63 -55.85 -58.15
N ALA A 8 9.29 -56.22 -57.05
CA ALA A 8 8.67 -56.65 -55.80
C ALA A 8 8.21 -55.43 -54.99
N LEU A 9 6.96 -55.47 -54.52
CA LEU A 9 6.38 -54.45 -53.64
C LEU A 9 6.76 -54.77 -52.18
N GLY A 10 7.64 -53.97 -51.59
CA GLY A 10 7.94 -54.01 -50.16
C GLY A 10 6.93 -53.17 -49.38
N VAL A 11 6.16 -53.81 -48.49
CA VAL A 11 5.28 -53.14 -47.53
C VAL A 11 6.12 -52.71 -46.33
N VAL A 12 6.26 -51.40 -46.13
CA VAL A 12 6.88 -50.80 -44.94
C VAL A 12 5.77 -50.55 -43.91
N LEU A 13 5.78 -51.27 -42.80
CA LEU A 13 5.00 -50.93 -41.61
C LEU A 13 5.70 -49.78 -40.87
N THR A 14 5.13 -48.58 -40.90
CA THR A 14 5.54 -47.48 -40.02
C THR A 14 4.80 -47.61 -38.68
N ALA A 15 5.53 -48.00 -37.63
CA ALA A 15 5.04 -47.90 -36.26
C ALA A 15 5.01 -46.42 -35.85
N GLY A 16 3.82 -45.82 -35.81
CA GLY A 16 3.61 -44.47 -35.29
C GLY A 16 3.80 -44.45 -33.77
N VAL A 17 4.90 -43.86 -33.30
CA VAL A 17 5.08 -43.51 -31.89
C VAL A 17 4.23 -42.27 -31.64
N ALA A 18 3.08 -42.44 -31.02
CA ALA A 18 2.28 -41.32 -30.51
C ALA A 18 3.06 -40.67 -29.36
N THR A 19 3.65 -39.50 -29.61
CA THR A 19 4.20 -38.64 -28.57
C THR A 19 3.05 -38.07 -27.77
N ILE A 20 2.81 -38.62 -26.57
CA ILE A 20 1.95 -37.99 -25.57
C ILE A 20 2.62 -36.65 -25.22
N PRO A 21 1.96 -35.49 -25.37
CA PRO A 21 2.54 -34.24 -24.91
C PRO A 21 2.73 -34.37 -23.39
N ALA A 22 3.97 -34.17 -22.93
CA ALA A 22 4.24 -34.08 -21.51
C ALA A 22 3.36 -32.96 -20.94
N SER A 23 2.39 -33.32 -20.08
CA SER A 23 1.71 -32.37 -19.23
C SER A 23 2.79 -31.59 -18.49
N ALA A 24 2.87 -30.28 -18.75
CA ALA A 24 3.71 -29.40 -17.98
C ALA A 24 3.32 -29.59 -16.51
N ALA A 25 4.29 -29.97 -15.66
CA ALA A 25 4.05 -30.06 -14.23
C ALA A 25 3.47 -28.72 -13.76
N PRO A 26 2.46 -28.73 -12.86
CA PRO A 26 1.91 -27.50 -12.33
C PRO A 26 3.04 -26.64 -11.74
N PRO A 27 2.99 -25.31 -11.91
CA PRO A 27 4.03 -24.44 -11.39
C PRO A 27 4.20 -24.71 -9.89
N ALA A 28 5.43 -24.98 -9.46
CA ALA A 28 5.73 -25.21 -8.06
C ALA A 28 5.35 -23.96 -7.26
N VAL A 29 4.30 -24.07 -6.44
CA VAL A 29 3.86 -22.98 -5.56
C VAL A 29 4.88 -22.84 -4.44
N PRO A 30 5.50 -21.65 -4.26
CA PRO A 30 6.39 -21.44 -3.13
C PRO A 30 5.65 -21.75 -1.82
N VAL A 31 6.29 -22.47 -0.89
CA VAL A 31 5.71 -22.79 0.42
C VAL A 31 5.23 -21.52 1.14
N LEU A 32 6.00 -20.44 1.00
CA LEU A 32 5.69 -19.12 1.57
C LEU A 32 4.42 -18.49 0.97
N ALA A 33 4.05 -18.81 -0.27
CA ALA A 33 2.79 -18.35 -0.87
C ALA A 33 1.56 -19.07 -0.29
N ARG A 34 1.75 -20.20 0.41
CA ARG A 34 0.71 -20.90 1.17
C ARG A 34 0.75 -20.57 2.68
N GLN A 35 1.69 -19.77 3.14
CA GLN A 35 1.79 -19.40 4.54
C GLN A 35 0.62 -18.50 4.94
N THR A 36 0.05 -18.77 6.11
CA THR A 36 -0.98 -17.96 6.75
C THR A 36 -0.35 -17.04 7.80
N LEU A 37 -1.07 -16.00 8.20
CA LEU A 37 -0.67 -15.19 9.35
C LEU A 37 -0.60 -16.09 10.61
N PRO A 38 0.50 -16.08 11.38
CA PRO A 38 0.59 -16.84 12.61
C PRO A 38 -0.45 -16.40 13.65
N ALA A 39 -0.81 -17.32 14.55
CA ALA A 39 -1.64 -16.97 15.70
C ALA A 39 -0.93 -15.91 16.56
N ASN A 40 -1.70 -14.95 17.09
CA ASN A 40 -1.21 -13.82 17.88
C ASN A 40 -0.25 -12.88 17.12
N ASP A 41 -0.29 -12.85 15.79
CA ASP A 41 0.51 -11.89 15.00
C ASP A 41 -0.34 -10.66 14.62
N GLY A 42 -0.73 -9.90 15.65
CA GLY A 42 -1.52 -8.69 15.52
C GLY A 42 -3.01 -8.91 15.29
N TRP A 43 -3.73 -7.81 15.03
CA TRP A 43 -5.18 -7.77 14.91
C TRP A 43 -5.73 -8.66 13.80
N ALA A 44 -5.01 -8.85 12.70
CA ALA A 44 -5.45 -9.75 11.63
C ALA A 44 -5.46 -11.23 12.04
N ALA A 45 -4.84 -11.60 13.17
CA ALA A 45 -4.91 -12.96 13.72
C ALA A 45 -6.17 -13.19 14.58
N ALA A 46 -6.98 -12.16 14.82
CA ALA A 46 -8.19 -12.26 15.63
C ALA A 46 -9.24 -13.16 14.98
N THR A 47 -10.10 -13.76 15.80
CA THR A 47 -11.29 -14.52 15.35
C THR A 47 -10.95 -15.66 14.37
N THR A 48 -11.28 -15.54 13.09
CA THR A 48 -10.96 -16.53 12.05
C THR A 48 -9.51 -16.46 11.57
N GLY A 49 -8.80 -15.37 11.88
CA GLY A 49 -7.44 -15.11 11.42
C GLY A 49 -7.37 -14.84 9.90
N THR A 50 -6.15 -14.63 9.42
CA THR A 50 -5.87 -14.38 7.99
C THR A 50 -5.11 -15.55 7.37
N THR A 51 -5.80 -16.28 6.51
CA THR A 51 -5.28 -17.45 5.78
C THR A 51 -5.11 -17.21 4.28
N GLY A 52 -5.65 -16.11 3.76
CA GLY A 52 -5.66 -15.74 2.35
C GLY A 52 -6.14 -16.90 1.48
N GLY A 53 -5.39 -17.15 0.41
CA GLY A 53 -5.60 -18.25 -0.52
C GLY A 53 -4.82 -19.51 -0.20
N SER A 54 -4.31 -19.70 1.01
CA SER A 54 -3.45 -20.84 1.38
C SER A 54 -4.02 -22.22 1.00
N ALA A 55 -5.36 -22.35 1.01
CA ALA A 55 -6.10 -23.55 0.64
C ALA A 55 -6.43 -23.68 -0.87
N ALA A 56 -5.90 -22.81 -1.73
CA ALA A 56 -6.16 -22.85 -3.17
C ALA A 56 -5.74 -24.21 -3.76
N ASP A 57 -6.63 -24.80 -4.56
CA ASP A 57 -6.29 -25.94 -5.40
C ASP A 57 -5.41 -25.51 -6.59
N ASP A 58 -4.89 -26.48 -7.34
CA ASP A 58 -3.99 -26.20 -8.47
C ASP A 58 -4.64 -25.39 -9.59
N ALA A 59 -5.97 -25.40 -9.71
CA ALA A 59 -6.71 -24.63 -10.72
C ALA A 59 -6.85 -23.15 -10.34
N HIS A 60 -6.71 -22.82 -9.05
CA HIS A 60 -6.80 -21.45 -8.53
C HIS A 60 -5.44 -20.89 -8.09
N VAL A 61 -4.36 -21.46 -8.63
CA VAL A 61 -3.01 -20.92 -8.54
C VAL A 61 -2.64 -20.30 -9.90
N PHE A 62 -2.44 -18.99 -9.90
CA PHE A 62 -2.17 -18.21 -11.11
C PHE A 62 -0.74 -17.66 -11.08
N VAL A 63 0.03 -17.84 -12.15
CA VAL A 63 1.30 -17.12 -12.34
C VAL A 63 1.08 -16.02 -13.37
N VAL A 64 1.18 -14.77 -12.93
CA VAL A 64 0.85 -13.58 -13.72
C VAL A 64 2.09 -12.78 -14.08
N ARG A 65 2.16 -12.26 -15.30
CA ARG A 65 3.32 -11.56 -15.89
C ARG A 65 2.97 -10.22 -16.54
N ASN A 66 1.68 -9.91 -16.66
CA ASN A 66 1.19 -8.68 -17.26
C ASN A 66 -0.12 -8.25 -16.59
N ARG A 67 -0.59 -7.05 -16.93
CA ARG A 67 -1.82 -6.48 -16.38
C ARG A 67 -3.02 -7.38 -16.58
N ALA A 68 -3.21 -7.90 -17.80
CA ALA A 68 -4.41 -8.68 -18.14
C ALA A 68 -4.50 -9.96 -17.30
N GLU A 69 -3.38 -10.68 -17.18
CA GLU A 69 -3.27 -11.87 -16.33
C GLU A 69 -3.52 -11.53 -14.85
N LEU A 70 -2.93 -10.44 -14.34
CA LEU A 70 -3.11 -9.99 -12.96
C LEU A 70 -4.57 -9.63 -12.66
N ALA A 71 -5.17 -8.81 -13.51
CA ALA A 71 -6.56 -8.38 -13.36
C ALA A 71 -7.53 -9.57 -13.39
N ALA A 72 -7.33 -10.52 -14.31
CA ALA A 72 -8.15 -11.73 -14.41
C ALA A 72 -8.02 -12.62 -13.18
N ALA A 73 -6.80 -12.81 -12.66
CA ALA A 73 -6.55 -13.66 -11.49
C ALA A 73 -7.13 -13.07 -10.19
N LEU A 74 -7.11 -11.73 -10.05
CA LEU A 74 -7.64 -11.03 -8.86
C LEU A 74 -9.18 -10.90 -8.86
N ALA A 75 -9.79 -10.84 -10.04
CA ALA A 75 -11.23 -10.67 -10.20
C ALA A 75 -12.02 -11.91 -9.76
N ALA A 76 -12.37 -11.99 -8.48
CA ALA A 76 -13.25 -13.02 -7.93
C ALA A 76 -14.75 -12.67 -8.01
N GLY A 77 -15.08 -11.38 -8.04
CA GLY A 77 -16.43 -10.94 -7.72
C GLY A 77 -16.83 -11.44 -6.33
N THR A 78 -17.87 -12.27 -6.27
CA THR A 78 -18.37 -12.89 -5.02
C THR A 78 -17.92 -14.35 -4.83
N ASP A 79 -17.07 -14.88 -5.72
CA ASP A 79 -16.58 -16.25 -5.63
C ASP A 79 -15.65 -16.42 -4.41
N PRO A 80 -16.04 -17.25 -3.42
CA PRO A 80 -15.25 -17.43 -2.20
C PRO A 80 -14.08 -18.39 -2.38
N THR A 81 -13.88 -18.98 -3.57
CA THR A 81 -12.85 -20.00 -3.79
C THR A 81 -11.46 -19.43 -3.48
N PRO A 82 -10.68 -20.07 -2.58
CA PRO A 82 -9.33 -19.63 -2.25
C PRO A 82 -8.42 -19.58 -3.47
N ARG A 83 -7.62 -18.52 -3.59
CA ARG A 83 -6.76 -18.31 -4.77
C ARG A 83 -5.37 -17.78 -4.42
N ILE A 84 -4.36 -18.25 -5.15
CA ILE A 84 -2.99 -17.76 -5.03
C ILE A 84 -2.60 -17.08 -6.34
N VAL A 85 -2.19 -15.82 -6.28
CA VAL A 85 -1.72 -15.03 -7.42
C VAL A 85 -0.23 -14.76 -7.26
N LEU A 86 0.57 -15.49 -8.03
CA LEU A 86 2.03 -15.40 -8.07
C LEU A 86 2.45 -14.35 -9.11
N VAL A 87 2.95 -13.20 -8.65
CA VAL A 87 3.44 -12.13 -9.53
C VAL A 87 4.86 -12.43 -9.97
N LYS A 88 5.12 -12.47 -11.28
CA LYS A 88 6.44 -12.77 -11.85
C LYS A 88 6.98 -11.58 -12.64
N GLY A 89 8.09 -11.01 -12.18
CA GLY A 89 8.75 -9.88 -12.82
C GLY A 89 7.99 -8.56 -12.61
N THR A 90 8.19 -7.61 -13.51
CA THR A 90 7.54 -6.30 -13.47
C THR A 90 6.24 -6.31 -14.25
N ILE A 91 5.14 -5.90 -13.61
CA ILE A 91 3.84 -5.66 -14.23
C ILE A 91 3.55 -4.17 -14.13
N ASN A 92 3.44 -3.51 -15.29
CA ASN A 92 2.92 -2.15 -15.39
C ASN A 92 1.41 -2.21 -15.69
N THR A 93 0.60 -1.49 -14.92
CA THR A 93 -0.86 -1.43 -15.09
C THR A 93 -1.35 -0.24 -15.91
N ASN A 94 -0.47 0.72 -16.22
CA ASN A 94 -0.71 1.77 -17.20
C ASN A 94 -0.41 1.27 -18.63
N VAL A 95 -1.19 0.28 -19.07
CA VAL A 95 -1.10 -0.32 -20.41
C VAL A 95 -2.47 -0.56 -21.02
N ASP A 96 -2.55 -0.57 -22.35
CA ASP A 96 -3.72 -1.00 -23.12
C ASP A 96 -3.92 -2.53 -23.05
N ASP A 97 -4.96 -3.05 -23.70
CA ASP A 97 -5.29 -4.49 -23.67
C ASP A 97 -4.29 -5.34 -24.46
N ALA A 98 -3.50 -4.72 -25.34
CA ALA A 98 -2.39 -5.34 -26.04
C ALA A 98 -1.07 -5.26 -25.24
N GLY A 99 -1.07 -4.57 -24.09
CA GLY A 99 0.10 -4.38 -23.24
C GLY A 99 1.00 -3.20 -23.66
N ASN A 100 0.55 -2.33 -24.55
CA ASN A 100 1.29 -1.11 -24.91
C ASN A 100 1.15 -0.07 -23.79
N PRO A 101 2.22 0.65 -23.42
CA PRO A 101 2.16 1.72 -22.42
C PRO A 101 1.13 2.80 -22.76
N LEU A 102 0.39 3.25 -21.75
CA LEU A 102 -0.53 4.38 -21.82
C LEU A 102 0.07 5.58 -21.09
N THR A 103 -0.21 6.76 -21.62
CA THR A 103 0.15 8.06 -21.05
C THR A 103 -1.10 8.78 -20.54
N CYS A 104 -0.91 9.88 -19.81
CA CYS A 104 -2.03 10.72 -19.38
C CYS A 104 -2.88 11.24 -20.55
N ALA A 105 -2.30 11.44 -21.74
CA ALA A 105 -3.05 11.87 -22.92
C ALA A 105 -4.04 10.80 -23.39
N ASP A 106 -3.71 9.51 -23.23
CA ASP A 106 -4.58 8.40 -23.65
C ASP A 106 -5.82 8.25 -22.74
N TYR A 107 -5.74 8.76 -21.51
CA TYR A 107 -6.85 8.75 -20.55
C TYR A 107 -7.69 10.03 -20.59
N ALA A 108 -7.17 11.12 -21.14
CA ALA A 108 -7.80 12.42 -21.11
C ALA A 108 -9.13 12.41 -21.90
N ASP A 109 -10.21 12.84 -21.24
CA ASP A 109 -11.44 13.21 -21.92
C ASP A 109 -11.14 14.30 -22.97
N PRO A 110 -11.70 14.25 -24.19
CA PRO A 110 -11.41 15.25 -25.21
C PRO A 110 -11.75 16.70 -24.83
N ALA A 111 -12.59 16.91 -23.82
CA ALA A 111 -12.90 18.23 -23.28
C ALA A 111 -11.95 18.67 -22.15
N TYR A 112 -10.98 17.83 -21.75
CA TYR A 112 -9.99 18.14 -20.74
C TYR A 112 -8.64 18.53 -21.36
N SER A 113 -8.07 19.63 -20.90
CA SER A 113 -6.63 19.89 -20.98
C SER A 113 -6.16 20.49 -19.66
N LEU A 114 -4.94 20.13 -19.24
CA LEU A 114 -4.36 20.66 -18.02
C LEU A 114 -4.23 22.19 -18.09
N ASP A 115 -3.78 22.75 -19.21
CA ASP A 115 -3.65 24.21 -19.39
C ASP A 115 -4.98 24.94 -19.24
N ALA A 116 -6.07 24.42 -19.81
CA ALA A 116 -7.39 25.02 -19.64
C ALA A 116 -7.86 24.88 -18.20
N TYR A 117 -7.61 23.71 -17.57
CA TYR A 117 -7.98 23.47 -16.17
C TYR A 117 -7.28 24.46 -15.25
N LEU A 118 -5.98 24.68 -15.50
CA LEU A 118 -5.16 25.64 -14.77
C LEU A 118 -5.65 27.08 -14.94
N ALA A 119 -5.99 27.47 -16.17
CA ALA A 119 -6.51 28.81 -16.43
C ALA A 119 -7.91 29.05 -15.81
N ALA A 120 -8.77 28.03 -15.79
CA ALA A 120 -10.13 28.14 -15.29
C ALA A 120 -10.19 28.19 -13.75
N TYR A 121 -9.34 27.41 -13.09
CA TYR A 121 -9.39 27.19 -11.64
C TYR A 121 -8.26 27.85 -10.87
N ASP A 122 -7.49 28.74 -11.51
CA ASP A 122 -6.53 29.60 -10.84
C ASP A 122 -7.21 30.35 -9.69
N PRO A 123 -6.67 30.33 -8.45
CA PRO A 123 -7.25 31.06 -7.33
C PRO A 123 -7.46 32.57 -7.58
N ALA A 124 -6.73 33.19 -8.51
CA ALA A 124 -6.95 34.57 -8.92
C ALA A 124 -8.19 34.77 -9.79
N VAL A 125 -8.66 33.71 -10.47
CA VAL A 125 -9.84 33.71 -11.35
C VAL A 125 -11.04 33.09 -10.66
N TRP A 126 -10.89 31.88 -10.12
CA TRP A 126 -11.96 31.10 -9.48
C TRP A 126 -12.20 31.49 -8.02
N GLY A 127 -11.19 32.04 -7.34
CA GLY A 127 -11.21 32.27 -5.91
C GLY A 127 -10.89 31.00 -5.10
N ARG A 128 -11.07 31.09 -3.78
CA ARG A 128 -10.73 30.00 -2.83
C ARG A 128 -11.89 29.47 -2.01
N ALA A 129 -13.10 29.99 -2.22
CA ALA A 129 -14.25 29.68 -1.36
C ALA A 129 -14.94 28.35 -1.71
N SER A 130 -14.72 27.81 -2.91
CA SER A 130 -15.41 26.63 -3.42
C SER A 130 -14.50 25.78 -4.29
N LYS A 131 -14.75 24.48 -4.26
CA LYS A 131 -14.07 23.52 -5.15
C LYS A 131 -14.39 23.81 -6.61
N PRO A 132 -13.47 23.50 -7.54
CA PRO A 132 -13.73 23.51 -8.98
C PRO A 132 -15.03 22.79 -9.34
N SER A 133 -15.74 23.32 -10.32
CA SER A 133 -16.97 22.72 -10.84
C SER A 133 -17.20 23.14 -12.30
N GLY A 134 -18.21 22.53 -12.94
CA GLY A 134 -18.56 22.80 -14.33
C GLY A 134 -17.85 21.87 -15.32
N PRO A 135 -17.99 22.14 -16.64
CA PRO A 135 -17.66 21.17 -17.68
C PRO A 135 -16.22 20.65 -17.68
N LEU A 136 -15.26 21.48 -17.26
CA LEU A 136 -13.84 21.13 -17.29
C LEU A 136 -13.43 20.26 -16.10
N GLU A 137 -13.94 20.54 -14.90
CA GLU A 137 -13.83 19.63 -13.76
C GLU A 137 -14.55 18.31 -14.03
N GLU A 138 -15.75 18.35 -14.63
CA GLU A 138 -16.43 17.13 -15.05
C GLU A 138 -15.61 16.32 -16.07
N ALA A 139 -14.90 16.99 -16.98
CA ALA A 139 -13.98 16.35 -17.91
C ALA A 139 -12.79 15.72 -17.18
N ARG A 140 -12.16 16.42 -16.22
CA ARG A 140 -11.09 15.87 -15.36
C ARG A 140 -11.58 14.60 -14.64
N VAL A 141 -12.77 14.63 -14.05
CA VAL A 141 -13.37 13.48 -13.36
C VAL A 141 -13.58 12.29 -14.30
N ARG A 142 -14.01 12.53 -15.55
CA ARG A 142 -14.12 11.46 -16.56
C ARG A 142 -12.74 10.91 -16.94
N SER A 143 -11.74 11.76 -17.11
CA SER A 143 -10.35 11.34 -17.38
C SER A 143 -9.79 10.45 -16.26
N ALA A 144 -9.93 10.89 -15.00
CA ALA A 144 -9.53 10.13 -13.82
C ALA A 144 -10.24 8.77 -13.77
N ARG A 145 -11.55 8.73 -14.05
CA ARG A 145 -12.29 7.46 -14.11
C ARG A 145 -11.76 6.51 -15.18
N THR A 146 -11.36 7.02 -16.34
CA THR A 146 -10.76 6.21 -17.42
C THR A 146 -9.44 5.58 -16.97
N GLN A 147 -8.57 6.36 -16.31
CA GLN A 147 -7.31 5.86 -15.74
C GLN A 147 -7.58 4.84 -14.62
N ALA A 148 -8.48 5.15 -13.69
CA ALA A 148 -8.85 4.29 -12.57
C ALA A 148 -9.29 2.89 -13.05
N ALA A 149 -10.06 2.81 -14.14
CA ALA A 149 -10.48 1.55 -14.74
C ALA A 149 -9.31 0.66 -15.23
N ARG A 150 -8.13 1.25 -15.45
CA ARG A 150 -6.91 0.52 -15.79
C ARG A 150 -6.09 0.14 -14.56
N MET A 151 -5.89 1.08 -13.65
CA MET A 151 -4.93 0.96 -12.53
C MET A 151 -5.51 0.32 -11.27
N GLN A 152 -6.80 0.50 -10.99
CA GLN A 152 -7.44 -0.05 -9.79
C GLN A 152 -7.86 -1.50 -10.02
N LEU A 153 -7.12 -2.43 -9.42
CA LEU A 153 -7.39 -3.86 -9.53
C LEU A 153 -8.09 -4.34 -8.25
N LYS A 154 -9.38 -4.68 -8.40
CA LYS A 154 -10.17 -5.24 -7.29
C LYS A 154 -9.66 -6.62 -6.91
N VAL A 155 -9.45 -6.83 -5.62
CA VAL A 155 -9.02 -8.11 -5.04
C VAL A 155 -10.22 -8.81 -4.41
N GLY A 156 -10.43 -10.07 -4.76
CA GLY A 156 -11.44 -10.92 -4.15
C GLY A 156 -11.09 -11.44 -2.75
N ALA A 157 -12.08 -11.93 -2.02
CA ALA A 157 -11.88 -12.61 -0.74
C ALA A 157 -11.02 -13.88 -0.90
N ASN A 158 -10.44 -14.37 0.22
CA ASN A 158 -9.64 -15.61 0.26
C ASN A 158 -8.48 -15.62 -0.75
N THR A 159 -7.77 -14.50 -0.87
CA THR A 159 -6.72 -14.31 -1.88
C THR A 159 -5.36 -14.13 -1.23
N THR A 160 -4.36 -14.88 -1.70
CA THR A 160 -2.95 -14.56 -1.43
C THR A 160 -2.30 -14.03 -2.70
N ILE A 161 -1.82 -12.79 -2.67
CA ILE A 161 -0.98 -12.18 -3.71
C ILE A 161 0.46 -12.27 -3.23
N TYR A 162 1.30 -12.97 -3.98
CA TYR A 162 2.68 -13.23 -3.59
C TYR A 162 3.64 -12.88 -4.72
N GLY A 163 4.62 -12.03 -4.43
CA GLY A 163 5.69 -11.72 -5.36
C GLY A 163 6.72 -12.84 -5.44
N LEU A 164 6.99 -13.36 -6.64
CA LEU A 164 8.19 -14.16 -6.89
C LEU A 164 9.45 -13.27 -6.86
N PRO A 165 10.67 -13.83 -6.88
CA PRO A 165 11.89 -13.01 -6.84
C PRO A 165 11.87 -11.86 -7.87
N ASN A 166 12.14 -10.64 -7.39
CA ASN A 166 12.09 -9.39 -8.16
C ASN A 166 10.70 -8.99 -8.70
N ALA A 167 9.61 -9.49 -8.12
CA ALA A 167 8.26 -9.07 -8.49
C ALA A 167 8.03 -7.59 -8.19
N ARG A 168 7.51 -6.88 -9.18
CA ARG A 168 7.22 -5.45 -9.10
C ARG A 168 5.88 -5.13 -9.74
N LEU A 169 5.06 -4.33 -9.07
CA LEU A 169 3.84 -3.73 -9.62
C LEU A 169 4.09 -2.22 -9.75
N VAL A 170 3.85 -1.66 -10.93
CA VAL A 170 4.06 -0.23 -11.22
C VAL A 170 2.75 0.38 -11.73
N GLY A 171 2.32 1.50 -11.16
CA GLY A 171 1.07 2.14 -11.53
C GLY A 171 -0.17 1.41 -11.03
N THR A 172 -0.04 0.53 -10.04
CA THR A 172 -1.13 -0.35 -9.58
C THR A 172 -1.70 0.12 -8.27
N ASN A 173 -3.03 0.23 -8.20
CA ASN A 173 -3.77 0.31 -6.94
C ASN A 173 -4.44 -1.04 -6.68
N LEU A 174 -4.00 -1.76 -5.63
CA LEU A 174 -4.68 -2.96 -5.17
C LEU A 174 -5.87 -2.54 -4.30
N LEU A 175 -7.07 -2.65 -4.86
CA LEU A 175 -8.30 -2.26 -4.20
C LEU A 175 -8.95 -3.47 -3.51
N ILE A 176 -8.72 -3.58 -2.20
CA ILE A 176 -9.30 -4.61 -1.34
C ILE A 176 -10.56 -4.01 -0.71
N SER A 177 -11.72 -4.27 -1.35
CA SER A 177 -12.96 -3.58 -1.04
C SER A 177 -14.09 -4.54 -0.67
N ASN A 178 -14.65 -4.38 0.54
CA ASN A 178 -15.77 -5.15 1.05
C ASN A 178 -15.57 -6.67 0.96
N VAL A 179 -14.35 -7.12 1.25
CA VAL A 179 -13.93 -8.53 1.23
C VAL A 179 -13.18 -8.87 2.52
N ASP A 180 -13.11 -10.16 2.81
CA ASP A 180 -12.42 -10.71 3.96
C ASP A 180 -11.23 -11.58 3.51
N ASN A 181 -10.23 -11.74 4.38
CA ASN A 181 -9.21 -12.77 4.28
C ASN A 181 -8.29 -12.61 3.06
N VAL A 182 -7.43 -11.59 3.08
CA VAL A 182 -6.47 -11.29 2.00
C VAL A 182 -5.04 -11.20 2.54
N ILE A 183 -4.10 -11.75 1.78
CA ILE A 183 -2.66 -11.68 2.06
C ILE A 183 -1.97 -10.98 0.87
N VAL A 184 -1.14 -9.99 1.14
CA VAL A 184 -0.30 -9.29 0.14
C VAL A 184 1.15 -9.34 0.59
N ARG A 185 2.00 -10.09 -0.12
CA ARG A 185 3.37 -10.37 0.35
C ARG A 185 4.44 -10.33 -0.73
N ASN A 186 5.64 -9.91 -0.31
CA ASN A 186 6.87 -9.98 -1.10
C ASN A 186 6.82 -9.19 -2.42
N LEU A 187 6.09 -8.07 -2.46
CA LEU A 187 5.94 -7.23 -3.65
C LEU A 187 6.66 -5.90 -3.48
N ARG A 188 7.34 -5.47 -4.54
CA ARG A 188 7.68 -4.06 -4.72
C ARG A 188 6.54 -3.37 -5.46
N MET A 189 5.93 -2.37 -4.86
CA MET A 189 4.79 -1.64 -5.40
C MET A 189 5.16 -0.18 -5.52
N GLU A 190 5.00 0.39 -6.71
CA GLU A 190 5.51 1.73 -6.98
C GLU A 190 4.56 2.58 -7.84
N ASP A 191 4.64 3.89 -7.62
CA ASP A 191 4.17 4.93 -8.55
C ASP A 191 2.68 4.78 -8.90
N ALA A 192 1.81 4.75 -7.88
CA ALA A 192 0.36 4.83 -8.07
C ALA A 192 -0.07 6.27 -8.47
N ALA A 193 0.53 6.81 -9.54
CA ALA A 193 0.36 8.19 -9.95
C ALA A 193 -0.98 8.45 -10.64
N ASP A 194 -1.69 9.47 -10.16
CA ASP A 194 -2.86 10.05 -10.81
C ASP A 194 -2.43 11.07 -11.86
N CYS A 195 -2.90 10.89 -13.09
CA CYS A 195 -2.69 11.84 -14.18
C CYS A 195 -3.55 13.09 -14.04
N PHE A 196 -4.58 13.05 -13.20
CA PHE A 196 -5.59 14.08 -13.07
C PHE A 196 -5.91 14.46 -11.62
N PRO A 197 -4.92 14.81 -10.76
CA PRO A 197 -5.16 15.28 -9.41
C PRO A 197 -6.23 16.39 -9.36
N ALA A 198 -7.09 16.33 -8.36
CA ALA A 198 -8.13 17.33 -8.13
C ALA A 198 -7.55 18.54 -7.39
N TRP A 199 -7.78 19.75 -7.90
CA TRP A 199 -7.48 20.97 -7.16
C TRP A 199 -8.56 21.23 -6.11
N ASP A 200 -8.16 21.40 -4.85
CA ASP A 200 -9.04 21.84 -3.77
C ASP A 200 -8.48 23.13 -3.13
N PRO A 201 -9.03 24.31 -3.45
CA PRO A 201 -8.54 25.56 -2.88
C PRO A 201 -8.94 25.75 -1.40
N THR A 202 -9.78 24.86 -0.86
CA THR A 202 -10.22 24.87 0.55
C THR A 202 -9.43 23.90 1.43
N ASP A 203 -8.56 23.08 0.82
CA ASP A 203 -7.70 22.15 1.53
C ASP A 203 -6.44 22.88 2.05
N GLY A 204 -6.44 23.18 3.34
CA GLY A 204 -5.43 24.01 3.98
C GLY A 204 -5.57 25.49 3.58
N SER A 205 -4.68 26.33 4.12
CA SER A 205 -4.74 27.78 3.93
C SER A 205 -4.39 28.24 2.51
N ALA A 206 -3.64 27.42 1.76
CA ALA A 206 -3.17 27.72 0.42
C ALA A 206 -3.81 26.87 -0.68
N GLY A 207 -4.66 25.89 -0.32
CA GLY A 207 -5.18 24.85 -1.21
C GLY A 207 -4.20 23.71 -1.45
N ASN A 208 -4.69 22.57 -1.95
CA ASN A 208 -3.87 21.40 -2.29
C ASN A 208 -4.38 20.67 -3.54
N TRP A 209 -3.46 19.99 -4.20
CA TRP A 209 -3.79 18.98 -5.20
C TRP A 209 -3.96 17.62 -4.51
N ASN A 210 -5.01 16.88 -4.87
CA ASN A 210 -5.38 15.62 -4.25
C ASN A 210 -5.56 14.54 -5.32
N SER A 211 -4.75 13.49 -5.23
CA SER A 211 -4.83 12.29 -6.07
C SER A 211 -5.72 11.22 -5.46
N ALA A 212 -6.09 10.21 -6.25
CA ALA A 212 -7.11 9.23 -5.85
C ALA A 212 -6.59 7.80 -5.61
N TYR A 213 -5.31 7.53 -5.84
CA TYR A 213 -4.79 6.17 -5.86
C TYR A 213 -3.73 5.93 -4.80
N ASP A 214 -3.96 4.90 -4.00
CA ASP A 214 -2.95 4.34 -3.12
C ASP A 214 -2.23 3.18 -3.81
N LEU A 215 -1.10 2.71 -3.28
CA LEU A 215 -0.56 1.41 -3.72
C LEU A 215 -1.47 0.26 -3.26
N ILE A 216 -1.95 0.30 -2.01
CA ILE A 216 -2.90 -0.65 -1.43
C ILE A 216 -4.02 0.12 -0.72
N THR A 217 -5.27 -0.07 -1.15
CA THR A 217 -6.44 0.52 -0.49
C THR A 217 -7.29 -0.56 0.16
N LEU A 218 -7.50 -0.46 1.47
CA LEU A 218 -8.42 -1.30 2.25
C LEU A 218 -9.68 -0.51 2.57
N THR A 219 -10.80 -0.87 1.96
CA THR A 219 -12.08 -0.20 2.20
C THR A 219 -13.19 -1.19 2.55
N GLY A 220 -13.65 -1.15 3.81
CA GLY A 220 -14.59 -2.14 4.34
C GLY A 220 -14.04 -3.57 4.33
N ALA A 221 -12.71 -3.73 4.36
CA ALA A 221 -12.04 -5.01 4.29
C ALA A 221 -11.68 -5.54 5.68
N THR A 222 -11.73 -6.86 5.85
CA THR A 222 -11.38 -7.52 7.13
C THR A 222 -10.38 -8.65 6.98
N HIS A 223 -9.61 -8.93 8.03
CA HIS A 223 -8.57 -9.97 8.05
C HIS A 223 -7.58 -9.81 6.89
N VAL A 224 -6.76 -8.76 6.94
CA VAL A 224 -5.74 -8.51 5.93
C VAL A 224 -4.34 -8.51 6.50
N TRP A 225 -3.43 -9.20 5.82
CA TRP A 225 -2.01 -9.24 6.15
C TRP A 225 -1.17 -8.69 5.00
N ALA A 226 -0.54 -7.54 5.22
CA ALA A 226 0.42 -6.93 4.30
C ALA A 226 1.83 -7.10 4.86
N ASP A 227 2.65 -7.94 4.21
CA ASP A 227 3.92 -8.38 4.79
C ASP A 227 5.09 -8.49 3.81
N HIS A 228 6.28 -8.03 4.23
CA HIS A 228 7.49 -8.05 3.41
C HIS A 228 7.31 -7.35 2.04
N ASN A 229 6.55 -6.26 1.97
CA ASN A 229 6.43 -5.46 0.76
C ASN A 229 7.37 -4.25 0.80
N THR A 230 7.68 -3.68 -0.36
CA THR A 230 8.36 -2.38 -0.48
C THR A 230 7.45 -1.44 -1.26
N LEU A 231 7.08 -0.30 -0.67
CA LEU A 231 6.14 0.68 -1.20
C LEU A 231 6.83 2.05 -1.37
N SER A 232 6.78 2.63 -2.56
CA SER A 232 7.38 3.95 -2.85
C SER A 232 6.81 4.65 -4.09
N ASP A 233 7.25 5.88 -4.36
CA ASP A 233 6.96 6.60 -5.62
C ASP A 233 7.81 6.12 -6.82
N GLY A 234 8.68 5.14 -6.60
CA GLY A 234 9.64 4.69 -7.61
C GLY A 234 10.51 5.84 -8.12
N ASN A 235 10.46 6.10 -9.42
CA ASN A 235 11.23 7.19 -10.04
C ASN A 235 10.46 8.50 -10.16
N ASN A 236 9.17 8.53 -9.82
CA ASN A 236 8.27 9.66 -10.03
C ASN A 236 8.11 10.53 -8.78
N VAL A 237 9.17 10.67 -7.98
CA VAL A 237 9.12 11.30 -6.64
C VAL A 237 8.47 12.70 -6.64
N ASP A 238 7.73 12.99 -5.57
CA ASP A 238 6.97 14.24 -5.41
C ASP A 238 7.85 15.50 -5.52
N ALA A 239 9.12 15.42 -5.10
CA ALA A 239 10.08 16.53 -5.20
C ALA A 239 10.33 17.01 -6.65
N ASN A 240 10.04 16.17 -7.65
CA ASN A 240 10.18 16.49 -9.07
C ASN A 240 8.88 17.00 -9.71
N GLN A 241 7.76 17.03 -8.98
CA GLN A 241 6.47 17.46 -9.53
C GLN A 241 6.46 18.99 -9.74
N PRO A 242 5.81 19.49 -10.82
CA PRO A 242 5.70 20.92 -11.04
C PRO A 242 4.85 21.58 -9.94
N LEU A 243 5.10 22.88 -9.73
CA LEU A 243 4.21 23.69 -8.90
C LEU A 243 3.11 24.31 -9.77
N TYR A 244 1.86 24.08 -9.39
CA TYR A 244 0.72 24.82 -9.91
C TYR A 244 0.01 25.55 -8.78
N TYR A 245 -0.28 26.83 -8.99
CA TYR A 245 -0.82 27.73 -7.97
C TYR A 245 0.06 27.86 -6.71
N GLY A 246 1.38 27.63 -6.86
CA GLY A 246 2.33 27.61 -5.75
C GLY A 246 2.26 26.37 -4.86
N ARG A 247 1.60 25.29 -5.33
CA ARG A 247 1.48 24.01 -4.64
C ARG A 247 2.03 22.89 -5.51
N PRO A 248 2.70 21.87 -4.95
CA PRO A 248 3.10 20.67 -5.70
C PRO A 248 1.90 20.03 -6.39
N TYR A 249 2.07 19.68 -7.66
CA TYR A 249 1.09 18.89 -8.39
C TYR A 249 1.14 17.45 -7.90
N GLN A 250 0.48 17.20 -6.78
CA GLN A 250 0.59 15.97 -6.01
C GLN A 250 -0.08 14.81 -6.74
N VAL A 251 0.70 14.03 -7.48
CA VAL A 251 0.23 12.88 -8.28
C VAL A 251 0.05 11.60 -7.44
N HIS A 252 0.55 11.57 -6.20
CA HIS A 252 0.41 10.43 -5.30
C HIS A 252 -0.57 10.69 -4.15
N ASP A 253 -1.32 9.66 -3.75
CA ASP A 253 -2.10 9.69 -2.51
C ASP A 253 -1.46 8.86 -1.39
N GLY A 254 -2.05 7.74 -0.98
CA GLY A 254 -1.55 6.87 0.08
C GLY A 254 -0.55 5.80 -0.40
N ALA A 255 0.24 5.24 0.53
CA ALA A 255 0.91 3.97 0.25
C ALA A 255 -0.01 2.79 0.62
N LEU A 256 -0.46 2.73 1.87
CA LEU A 256 -1.37 1.71 2.36
C LEU A 256 -2.43 2.34 3.27
N ASP A 257 -3.64 2.50 2.76
CA ASP A 257 -4.73 3.13 3.50
C ASP A 257 -5.76 2.11 4.03
N VAL A 258 -6.23 2.33 5.25
CA VAL A 258 -7.22 1.51 5.97
C VAL A 258 -8.44 2.35 6.33
N ILE A 259 -9.48 2.30 5.51
CA ILE A 259 -10.59 3.27 5.57
C ILE A 259 -11.97 2.60 5.55
N ARG A 260 -13.01 3.37 5.87
CA ARG A 260 -14.43 3.01 5.69
C ARG A 260 -14.77 1.63 6.27
N ALA A 261 -14.63 1.50 7.57
CA ALA A 261 -14.99 0.32 8.35
C ALA A 261 -14.14 -0.93 8.07
N SER A 262 -12.96 -0.78 7.46
CA SER A 262 -11.95 -1.84 7.45
C SER A 262 -11.54 -2.19 8.89
N ASP A 263 -11.13 -3.43 9.13
CA ASP A 263 -10.84 -3.92 10.48
C ASP A 263 -9.93 -5.15 10.47
N LEU A 264 -9.28 -5.46 11.60
CA LEU A 264 -8.46 -6.67 11.75
C LEU A 264 -7.35 -6.76 10.70
N VAL A 265 -6.41 -5.82 10.75
CA VAL A 265 -5.30 -5.71 9.78
C VAL A 265 -3.95 -5.83 10.50
N THR A 266 -3.00 -6.56 9.89
CA THR A 266 -1.59 -6.61 10.33
C THR A 266 -0.70 -6.17 9.18
N ILE A 267 0.17 -5.20 9.44
CA ILE A 267 1.13 -4.61 8.51
C ILE A 267 2.52 -4.85 9.11
N SER A 268 3.25 -5.82 8.55
CA SER A 268 4.48 -6.33 9.16
C SER A 268 5.66 -6.38 8.20
N TRP A 269 6.87 -6.05 8.68
CA TRP A 269 8.10 -6.21 7.89
C TRP A 269 8.10 -5.54 6.52
N ASN A 270 7.32 -4.47 6.32
CA ASN A 270 7.32 -3.73 5.07
C ASN A 270 8.39 -2.62 5.09
N VAL A 271 8.79 -2.15 3.91
CA VAL A 271 9.53 -0.91 3.72
C VAL A 271 8.61 0.08 3.04
N PHE A 272 8.38 1.23 3.67
CA PHE A 272 7.80 2.40 3.05
C PHE A 272 8.92 3.42 2.89
N GLN A 273 9.09 3.95 1.69
CA GLN A 273 10.17 4.89 1.41
C GLN A 273 9.76 5.92 0.36
N GLU A 274 10.36 7.10 0.43
CA GLU A 274 10.29 8.10 -0.66
C GLU A 274 8.84 8.33 -1.11
N HIS A 275 7.98 8.71 -0.16
CA HIS A 275 6.54 8.88 -0.35
C HIS A 275 6.00 9.86 0.71
N ASP A 276 5.08 10.75 0.36
CA ASP A 276 4.51 11.73 1.31
C ASP A 276 3.53 11.08 2.30
N LYS A 277 2.30 10.78 1.88
CA LYS A 277 1.21 10.33 2.75
C LYS A 277 1.22 8.80 2.87
N THR A 278 1.81 8.26 3.93
CA THR A 278 2.05 6.80 4.00
C THR A 278 0.80 5.95 4.30
N MET A 279 0.15 6.19 5.44
CA MET A 279 -0.89 5.30 5.97
C MET A 279 -1.97 6.05 6.75
N LEU A 280 -3.11 6.27 6.09
CA LEU A 280 -4.31 6.81 6.72
C LEU A 280 -5.19 5.67 7.26
N ILE A 281 -5.50 5.73 8.56
CA ILE A 281 -6.41 4.81 9.24
C ILE A 281 -7.66 5.60 9.66
N GLY A 282 -8.75 5.40 8.91
CA GLY A 282 -9.99 6.16 9.04
C GLY A 282 -9.98 7.48 8.26
N SER A 283 -10.83 7.60 7.25
CA SER A 283 -10.76 8.70 6.26
C SER A 283 -11.55 9.96 6.64
N THR A 284 -12.41 9.89 7.65
CA THR A 284 -13.31 10.99 8.02
C THR A 284 -13.39 11.20 9.53
N ASN A 285 -13.65 12.44 9.97
CA ASN A 285 -13.97 12.73 11.37
C ASN A 285 -15.43 12.35 11.71
N THR A 286 -16.26 12.03 10.71
CA THR A 286 -17.66 11.70 10.92
C THR A 286 -17.81 10.41 11.73
N VAL A 287 -18.35 10.54 12.94
CA VAL A 287 -18.75 9.39 13.77
C VAL A 287 -19.75 8.55 12.99
N GLY A 288 -19.44 7.27 12.81
CA GLY A 288 -20.23 6.39 11.97
C GLY A 288 -19.64 4.99 11.88
N ALA A 289 -19.47 4.49 10.66
CA ALA A 289 -19.12 3.09 10.40
C ALA A 289 -17.75 2.65 10.96
N ASP A 290 -16.85 3.61 11.22
CA ASP A 290 -15.49 3.36 11.73
C ASP A 290 -15.44 3.10 13.25
N VAL A 291 -16.49 3.48 14.01
CA VAL A 291 -16.51 3.30 15.46
C VAL A 291 -16.45 1.81 15.82
N GLY A 292 -15.49 1.45 16.69
CA GLY A 292 -15.25 0.07 17.12
C GLY A 292 -14.56 -0.83 16.09
N LYS A 293 -14.08 -0.26 14.97
CA LYS A 293 -13.31 -0.94 13.93
C LYS A 293 -11.93 -0.31 13.77
N LEU A 294 -11.34 -0.39 12.58
CA LEU A 294 -10.01 0.15 12.26
C LEU A 294 -8.94 -0.37 13.22
N ARG A 295 -9.06 -1.63 13.64
CA ARG A 295 -8.08 -2.29 14.49
C ARG A 295 -6.93 -2.79 13.63
N VAL A 296 -5.77 -2.18 13.81
CA VAL A 296 -4.58 -2.38 12.95
C VAL A 296 -3.35 -2.60 13.81
N THR A 297 -2.54 -3.60 13.48
CA THR A 297 -1.22 -3.82 14.07
C THR A 297 -0.15 -3.49 13.06
N ILE A 298 0.84 -2.69 13.45
CA ILE A 298 1.93 -2.20 12.62
C ILE A 298 3.23 -2.53 13.33
N HIS A 299 4.00 -3.49 12.80
CA HIS A 299 5.26 -3.88 13.44
C HIS A 299 6.40 -4.24 12.51
N HIS A 300 7.62 -3.97 12.98
CA HIS A 300 8.84 -4.30 12.27
C HIS A 300 8.92 -3.71 10.85
N ASN A 301 8.17 -2.64 10.57
CA ASN A 301 8.25 -1.92 9.32
C ASN A 301 9.41 -0.91 9.37
N ARG A 302 10.01 -0.67 8.21
CA ARG A 302 10.94 0.45 7.99
C ARG A 302 10.19 1.59 7.31
N PHE A 303 10.23 2.76 7.92
CA PHE A 303 9.73 4.00 7.32
C PHE A 303 10.94 4.87 7.00
N ALA A 304 11.28 5.02 5.72
CA ALA A 304 12.52 5.69 5.30
C ALA A 304 12.22 6.98 4.52
N ASN A 305 12.43 8.12 5.18
CA ASN A 305 12.20 9.46 4.63
C ASN A 305 10.81 9.55 3.97
N VAL A 306 9.80 9.18 4.74
CA VAL A 306 8.40 9.38 4.35
C VAL A 306 7.89 10.66 5.00
N GLY A 307 7.01 11.39 4.30
CA GLY A 307 6.61 12.72 4.72
C GLY A 307 5.70 12.72 5.95
N GLN A 308 4.63 11.92 5.91
CA GLN A 308 3.60 11.93 6.95
C GLN A 308 2.73 10.67 7.04
N ARG A 309 1.87 10.63 8.07
CA ARG A 309 0.84 9.60 8.31
C ARG A 309 1.46 8.23 8.54
N VAL A 310 2.23 8.07 9.61
CA VAL A 310 2.97 6.84 9.91
C VAL A 310 2.67 6.25 11.31
N PRO A 311 1.39 5.94 11.64
CA PRO A 311 0.17 6.19 10.87
C PRO A 311 -0.53 7.51 11.27
N ARG A 312 -1.53 7.94 10.50
CA ARG A 312 -2.56 8.89 10.98
C ARG A 312 -3.85 8.14 11.28
N VAL A 313 -4.36 8.26 12.51
CA VAL A 313 -5.44 7.40 13.01
C VAL A 313 -6.66 8.20 13.41
N ARG A 314 -7.84 7.63 13.16
CA ARG A 314 -9.13 8.00 13.74
C ARG A 314 -9.85 6.76 14.22
N PHE A 315 -10.57 6.84 15.34
CA PHE A 315 -11.39 5.79 15.96
C PHE A 315 -10.69 4.49 16.40
N GLY A 316 -9.73 3.99 15.63
CA GLY A 316 -9.19 2.66 15.74
C GLY A 316 -8.25 2.44 16.92
N GLN A 317 -8.24 1.19 17.41
CA GLN A 317 -7.20 0.66 18.31
C GLN A 317 -6.02 0.20 17.47
N VAL A 318 -4.94 0.98 17.45
CA VAL A 318 -3.78 0.73 16.59
C VAL A 318 -2.55 0.39 17.42
N ASP A 319 -2.07 -0.84 17.28
CA ASP A 319 -0.86 -1.34 17.94
C ASP A 319 0.37 -1.06 17.06
N VAL A 320 1.27 -0.19 17.52
CA VAL A 320 2.44 0.28 16.75
C VAL A 320 3.71 -0.11 17.49
N PHE A 321 4.38 -1.20 17.11
CA PHE A 321 5.55 -1.65 17.88
C PHE A 321 6.73 -2.10 17.03
N ASN A 322 7.95 -1.92 17.55
CA ASN A 322 9.18 -2.36 16.90
C ASN A 322 9.36 -1.85 15.46
N ASN A 323 8.80 -0.70 15.10
CA ASN A 323 9.06 -0.08 13.80
C ASN A 323 10.33 0.76 13.83
N TYR A 324 10.99 0.84 12.69
CA TYR A 324 12.19 1.65 12.49
C TYR A 324 11.88 2.86 11.63
N TYR A 325 11.88 4.03 12.25
CA TYR A 325 11.73 5.33 11.60
C TYR A 325 13.12 5.84 11.23
N TYR A 326 13.44 5.83 9.94
CA TYR A 326 14.66 6.37 9.35
C TYR A 326 14.28 7.73 8.72
N MET A 327 14.46 8.83 9.45
CA MET A 327 14.05 10.19 9.05
C MET A 327 15.28 11.09 8.98
N THR A 328 16.14 10.86 7.98
CA THR A 328 17.39 11.61 7.80
C THR A 328 17.27 12.70 6.73
N ASP A 329 16.06 12.93 6.23
CA ASP A 329 15.70 13.98 5.29
C ASP A 329 14.53 14.75 5.91
N GLU A 330 14.81 15.94 6.42
CA GLU A 330 13.84 16.80 7.08
C GLU A 330 13.01 17.65 6.10
N ASP A 331 13.43 17.81 4.84
CA ASP A 331 12.84 18.78 3.92
C ASP A 331 11.37 18.48 3.59
N THR A 332 11.00 17.21 3.64
CA THR A 332 9.66 16.70 3.32
C THR A 332 8.91 16.15 4.53
N TYR A 333 9.55 16.08 5.69
CA TYR A 333 8.96 15.51 6.89
C TYR A 333 7.94 16.46 7.51
N SER A 334 6.82 15.90 7.97
CA SER A 334 5.80 16.65 8.72
C SER A 334 5.50 16.03 10.07
N TYR A 335 5.07 14.76 10.13
CA TYR A 335 4.83 14.06 11.39
C TYR A 335 4.71 12.55 11.17
N SER A 336 4.86 11.75 12.22
CA SER A 336 4.65 10.30 12.13
C SER A 336 3.32 9.89 12.75
N TRP A 337 3.17 10.00 14.07
CA TRP A 337 1.97 9.54 14.77
C TRP A 337 0.90 10.63 14.80
N GLY A 338 -0.06 10.53 13.87
CA GLY A 338 -1.22 11.42 13.81
C GLY A 338 -2.33 10.95 14.74
N VAL A 339 -2.52 11.64 15.86
CA VAL A 339 -3.50 11.37 16.91
C VAL A 339 -4.81 12.07 16.57
N GLY A 340 -5.66 11.42 15.77
CA GLY A 340 -6.94 11.98 15.34
C GLY A 340 -8.11 11.64 16.26
N VAL A 341 -9.29 12.13 15.87
CA VAL A 341 -10.53 11.97 16.63
C VAL A 341 -10.77 10.51 17.05
N GLN A 342 -10.97 10.31 18.35
CA GLN A 342 -11.21 9.00 18.99
C GLN A 342 -10.17 7.92 18.65
N SER A 343 -8.98 8.29 18.18
CA SER A 343 -7.89 7.33 17.96
C SER A 343 -7.41 6.75 19.30
N ALA A 344 -6.94 5.51 19.25
CA ALA A 344 -6.36 4.82 20.40
C ALA A 344 -5.04 4.15 19.96
N ILE A 345 -4.01 4.96 19.76
CA ILE A 345 -2.67 4.48 19.38
C ILE A 345 -1.95 3.95 20.63
N TYR A 346 -1.43 2.73 20.53
CA TYR A 346 -0.55 2.12 21.52
C TYR A 346 0.82 1.86 20.88
N ALA A 347 1.78 2.74 21.15
CA ALA A 347 3.11 2.71 20.57
C ALA A 347 4.15 2.17 21.55
N GLU A 348 4.87 1.09 21.18
CA GLU A 348 5.83 0.45 22.07
C GLU A 348 7.13 0.04 21.37
N ASN A 349 8.27 0.39 21.96
CA ASN A 349 9.60 0.00 21.51
C ASN A 349 9.87 0.29 20.03
N ASN A 350 9.52 1.50 19.58
CA ASN A 350 9.87 2.00 18.25
C ASN A 350 11.22 2.73 18.27
N PHE A 351 11.95 2.71 17.16
CA PHE A 351 13.26 3.36 17.07
C PHE A 351 13.23 4.48 16.03
N LEU A 352 13.68 5.68 16.41
CA LEU A 352 13.83 6.84 15.55
C LEU A 352 15.31 7.14 15.26
N LEU A 353 15.77 6.90 14.04
CA LEU A 353 16.99 7.54 13.54
C LEU A 353 16.58 8.82 12.83
N ARG A 354 17.06 9.98 13.28
CA ARG A 354 16.67 11.27 12.70
C ARG A 354 17.84 12.17 12.29
N SER A 355 17.54 13.15 11.45
CA SER A 355 18.37 14.33 11.21
C SER A 355 18.50 15.19 12.48
N ALA A 356 19.59 15.97 12.55
CA ALA A 356 19.80 17.13 13.42
C ALA A 356 18.55 17.97 13.61
N ASP A 357 18.07 18.37 12.45
CA ASP A 357 17.18 19.51 12.24
C ASP A 357 15.70 19.11 12.34
N LEU A 358 15.40 17.82 12.42
CA LEU A 358 14.07 17.30 12.72
C LEU A 358 13.79 17.44 14.22
N ALA A 359 12.83 18.28 14.57
CA ALA A 359 12.40 18.49 15.94
C ALA A 359 11.61 17.27 16.46
N LEU A 360 11.81 16.91 17.73
CA LEU A 360 11.19 15.71 18.30
C LEU A 360 9.68 15.88 18.54
N ASP A 361 9.25 17.11 18.81
CA ASP A 361 7.85 17.47 19.04
C ASP A 361 7.00 17.40 17.77
N ASP A 362 7.60 17.46 16.57
CA ASP A 362 6.91 17.22 15.30
C ASP A 362 6.52 15.74 15.09
N PHE A 363 7.05 14.81 15.89
CA PHE A 363 6.81 13.37 15.64
C PHE A 363 5.36 12.96 15.92
N VAL A 364 4.75 13.55 16.94
CA VAL A 364 3.35 13.36 17.31
C VAL A 364 2.57 14.58 16.84
N TYR A 365 1.39 14.38 16.25
CA TYR A 365 0.56 15.48 15.77
C TYR A 365 -0.90 15.28 16.17
N ASP A 366 -1.51 16.30 16.78
CA ASP A 366 -2.93 16.29 17.14
C ASP A 366 -3.83 16.63 15.94
N TRP A 367 -4.72 15.70 15.60
CA TRP A 367 -5.78 15.85 14.61
C TRP A 367 -7.18 15.82 15.25
N GLY A 368 -7.29 16.33 16.47
CA GLY A 368 -8.49 16.33 17.32
C GLY A 368 -8.61 15.07 18.17
N GLY A 369 -7.50 14.41 18.47
CA GLY A 369 -7.46 13.28 19.38
C GLY A 369 -7.34 13.71 20.84
N THR A 370 -7.20 12.74 21.74
CA THR A 370 -7.20 13.01 23.19
C THR A 370 -6.12 12.28 23.97
N ALA A 371 -5.58 11.18 23.44
CA ALA A 371 -4.54 10.41 24.11
C ALA A 371 -3.80 9.48 23.15
N ILE A 372 -2.57 9.13 23.54
CA ILE A 372 -1.73 8.08 22.95
C ILE A 372 -0.94 7.43 24.08
N THR A 373 -0.74 6.12 24.01
CA THR A 373 0.20 5.43 24.89
C THR A 373 1.53 5.27 24.17
N GLU A 374 2.61 5.79 24.74
CA GLU A 374 3.98 5.63 24.23
C GLU A 374 4.87 4.98 25.31
N ILE A 375 5.61 3.94 24.92
CA ILE A 375 6.51 3.21 25.82
C ILE A 375 7.82 2.88 25.09
N GLY A 376 8.95 3.21 25.69
CA GLY A 376 10.25 2.64 25.31
C GLY A 376 10.80 3.10 23.95
N THR A 377 10.41 4.27 23.45
CA THR A 377 11.00 4.83 22.23
C THR A 377 12.47 5.17 22.46
N LEU A 378 13.32 4.78 21.51
CA LEU A 378 14.71 5.22 21.46
C LEU A 378 14.96 6.07 20.22
N THR A 379 15.83 7.05 20.35
CA THR A 379 16.24 7.93 19.26
C THR A 379 17.75 7.96 19.08
N ARG A 380 18.19 8.28 17.87
CA ARG A 380 19.59 8.55 17.53
C ARG A 380 19.64 9.62 16.45
N VAL A 381 20.64 10.50 16.54
CA VAL A 381 21.00 11.44 15.48
C VAL A 381 22.22 10.91 14.73
N GLY A 382 22.10 10.67 13.43
CA GLY A 382 23.18 10.14 12.59
C GLY A 382 23.88 8.92 13.19
N THR A 383 25.20 9.00 13.39
CA THR A 383 26.03 7.96 14.04
C THR A 383 26.26 8.19 15.53
N GLY A 384 25.53 9.14 16.13
CA GLY A 384 25.63 9.48 17.54
C GLY A 384 25.15 8.38 18.50
N PRO A 385 25.18 8.65 19.82
CA PRO A 385 24.69 7.70 20.81
C PRO A 385 23.18 7.48 20.66
N VAL A 386 22.72 6.31 21.09
CA VAL A 386 21.29 6.02 21.26
C VAL A 386 20.84 6.60 22.59
N GLY A 387 19.72 7.31 22.60
CA GLY A 387 19.10 7.89 23.79
C GLY A 387 17.64 7.46 23.93
N GLU A 388 17.15 7.44 25.17
CA GLU A 388 15.71 7.36 25.45
C GLU A 388 15.03 8.67 25.09
N VAL A 389 13.79 8.60 24.63
CA VAL A 389 12.95 9.77 24.34
C VAL A 389 11.50 9.46 24.70
N ASN A 390 10.78 10.50 25.13
CA ASN A 390 9.33 10.49 25.33
C ASN A 390 8.73 11.47 24.33
N LEU A 391 8.39 11.02 23.12
CA LEU A 391 7.92 11.89 22.03
C LEU A 391 6.59 12.57 22.36
N LEU A 392 5.69 11.91 23.09
CA LEU A 392 4.48 12.52 23.64
C LEU A 392 4.83 13.64 24.63
N GLY A 393 5.85 13.42 25.46
CA GLY A 393 6.36 14.44 26.38
C GLY A 393 6.96 15.65 25.65
N GLU A 394 7.69 15.43 24.56
CA GLU A 394 8.22 16.50 23.69
C GLU A 394 7.07 17.30 23.07
N TYR A 395 6.05 16.62 22.54
CA TYR A 395 4.84 17.26 22.01
C TYR A 395 4.10 18.11 23.05
N ASN A 396 3.73 17.54 24.20
CA ASN A 396 3.00 18.25 25.26
C ASN A 396 3.81 19.42 25.88
N ALA A 397 5.14 19.44 25.71
CA ALA A 397 5.95 20.56 26.18
C ALA A 397 5.80 21.82 25.32
N THR A 398 5.39 21.67 24.05
CA THR A 398 5.35 22.76 23.05
C THR A 398 3.97 23.00 22.45
N HIS A 399 3.01 22.10 22.65
CA HIS A 399 1.66 22.15 22.05
C HIS A 399 0.54 22.18 23.10
N ASP A 400 -0.62 22.72 22.72
CA ASP A 400 -1.87 22.76 23.49
C ASP A 400 -3.02 22.44 22.51
N PRO A 401 -3.98 21.54 22.84
CA PRO A 401 -4.10 20.80 24.10
C PRO A 401 -3.07 19.70 24.30
N ASP A 402 -2.74 19.43 25.56
CA ASP A 402 -2.01 18.22 25.95
C ASP A 402 -2.78 16.96 25.51
N LEU A 403 -2.04 15.98 24.99
CA LEU A 403 -2.53 14.62 24.78
C LEU A 403 -2.31 13.78 26.04
N GLY A 404 -3.34 13.04 26.46
CA GLY A 404 -3.25 12.08 27.56
C GLY A 404 -2.30 10.91 27.25
N THR A 405 -1.78 10.27 28.29
CA THR A 405 -0.77 9.19 28.20
C THR A 405 -1.37 7.78 28.12
N ASP A 406 -2.69 7.65 28.21
CA ASP A 406 -3.41 6.38 28.21
C ASP A 406 -4.45 6.36 27.08
N ALA A 407 -4.17 5.59 26.04
CA ALA A 407 -5.09 5.35 24.92
C ALA A 407 -6.31 4.48 25.31
N GLY A 408 -6.38 4.00 26.56
CA GLY A 408 -7.53 3.29 27.12
C GLY A 408 -7.59 1.80 26.79
N TRP A 409 -6.50 1.20 26.32
CA TRP A 409 -6.42 -0.22 26.00
C TRP A 409 -4.98 -0.75 26.01
N THR A 410 -4.80 -2.06 25.90
CA THR A 410 -3.49 -2.71 25.78
C THR A 410 -3.58 -3.84 24.74
N PRO A 411 -2.60 -3.97 23.82
CA PRO A 411 -2.59 -5.04 22.84
C PRO A 411 -2.48 -6.43 23.48
N ALA A 412 -3.32 -7.36 23.03
CA ALA A 412 -3.34 -8.75 23.51
C ALA A 412 -2.86 -9.78 22.48
N LEU A 413 -2.84 -9.42 21.20
CA LEU A 413 -2.50 -10.31 20.08
C LEU A 413 -1.04 -10.08 19.64
N ARG A 414 -0.10 -10.43 20.53
CA ARG A 414 1.34 -10.45 20.22
C ARG A 414 1.90 -11.83 20.52
N ALA A 415 2.67 -12.40 19.59
CA ALA A 415 3.20 -13.77 19.69
C ALA A 415 4.23 -13.94 20.82
N GLY A 416 4.75 -12.85 21.35
CA GLY A 416 5.66 -12.82 22.49
C GLY A 416 5.90 -11.40 22.99
N PRO A 417 6.85 -11.22 23.93
CA PRO A 417 7.29 -9.89 24.34
C PRO A 417 7.77 -9.09 23.13
N VAL A 418 7.58 -7.77 23.18
CA VAL A 418 8.15 -6.87 22.17
C VAL A 418 9.68 -6.96 22.19
N THR A 419 10.28 -6.86 21.01
CA THR A 419 11.73 -6.81 20.88
C THR A 419 12.28 -5.60 21.65
N PRO A 420 13.42 -5.71 22.34
CA PRO A 420 14.09 -4.54 22.91
C PRO A 420 14.39 -3.49 21.83
N THR A 421 14.05 -2.23 22.09
CA THR A 421 14.11 -1.14 21.10
C THR A 421 15.49 -1.00 20.45
N VAL A 422 16.57 -1.25 21.20
CA VAL A 422 17.96 -1.20 20.69
C VAL A 422 18.24 -2.18 19.54
N ALA A 423 17.51 -3.28 19.44
CA ALA A 423 17.69 -4.29 18.39
C ALA A 423 16.85 -4.00 17.13
N VAL A 424 15.85 -3.12 17.22
CA VAL A 424 14.90 -2.81 16.15
C VAL A 424 15.61 -2.38 14.86
N PRO A 425 16.56 -1.42 14.86
CA PRO A 425 17.21 -1.00 13.61
C PRO A 425 17.96 -2.13 12.92
N VAL A 426 18.57 -3.05 13.68
CA VAL A 426 19.32 -4.18 13.09
C VAL A 426 18.34 -5.17 12.47
N LEU A 427 17.34 -5.61 13.21
CA LEU A 427 16.38 -6.61 12.73
C LEU A 427 15.59 -6.10 11.54
N VAL A 428 15.03 -4.89 11.64
CA VAL A 428 14.21 -4.31 10.57
C VAL A 428 15.03 -4.10 9.30
N ASN A 429 16.29 -3.64 9.39
CA ASN A 429 17.13 -3.51 8.18
C ASN A 429 17.50 -4.86 7.52
N VAL A 430 17.54 -5.95 8.30
CA VAL A 430 17.88 -7.28 7.76
C VAL A 430 16.68 -7.90 7.05
N TRP A 431 15.50 -7.79 7.66
CA TRP A 431 14.33 -8.59 7.29
C TRP A 431 13.19 -7.81 6.63
N ALA A 432 13.08 -6.49 6.80
CA ALA A 432 11.96 -5.77 6.20
C ALA A 432 12.13 -5.56 4.68
N GLY A 433 11.03 -5.70 3.95
CA GLY A 433 10.89 -5.35 2.54
C GLY A 433 10.82 -6.54 1.59
N ALA A 434 10.50 -6.24 0.33
CA ALA A 434 10.44 -7.25 -0.72
C ALA A 434 11.82 -7.89 -0.95
N GLY A 435 11.82 -9.22 -1.13
CA GLY A 435 13.02 -10.03 -1.32
C GLY A 435 13.74 -10.42 -0.02
N ARG A 436 13.12 -10.21 1.16
CA ARG A 436 13.71 -10.51 2.48
C ARG A 436 12.99 -11.61 3.26
N ILE A 437 12.17 -12.41 2.58
CA ILE A 437 11.34 -13.50 3.13
C ILE A 437 12.02 -14.88 3.02
#